data_AF-A0A5D4JM98-F1
#
_entry.id   AF-A0A5D4JM98-F1
#
_cell.length_a   1.000
_cell.length_b   1.000
_cell.length_c   1.000
_cell.angle_alpha   90.00
_cell.angle_beta   90.00
_cell.angle_gamma   90.00
#
_symmetry.space_group_name_H-M   'P 1'
#
loop_
_entity.id
_entity.type
_entity.pdbx_description
1 polymer ?
#
loop_
_entity_poly.entity_id
_entity_poly.type
_entity_poly.pdbx_seq_one_letter_code
_entity_poly.pdbx_strand_id
1 'polypeptide(L)'
;MDPPTTPSRATSPSSCATSNAPPVSAALSDVRSRSPTGLHHAREARVLRPRAIPRGGSVQPIEHVVTAEVSTPDHTGGRLVVWIRHLPDDPLAVRLDFAPTGGPEQSAATWVFARSLLAEGIITPVGDGDVRVRPGDAYETHIELRPVHGHCLVRFRTAALRSFLARTETWPPQVSARVRTELDRTLDAILRRA
;
A
#
# COMPACT_ATOMS: atom_id res chain seq x y z
N MET A 1 27.08 61.32 30.61
CA MET A 1 26.05 60.35 31.08
C MET A 1 25.21 60.07 29.86
N ASP A 2 25.69 59.16 29.01
CA ASP A 2 25.07 58.78 27.73
C ASP A 2 24.31 57.45 27.91
N PRO A 3 23.20 57.21 27.17
CA PRO A 3 22.48 55.95 27.27
C PRO A 3 23.21 54.83 26.48
N PRO A 4 23.04 53.54 26.85
CA PRO A 4 23.73 52.45 26.19
C PRO A 4 23.11 52.14 24.83
N THR A 5 23.96 52.06 23.80
CA THR A 5 23.61 51.56 22.46
C THR A 5 23.53 50.03 22.48
N THR A 6 22.37 49.47 22.15
CA THR A 6 22.15 48.04 21.94
C THR A 6 22.68 47.61 20.55
N PRO A 7 23.41 46.49 20.39
CA PRO A 7 23.80 46.01 19.08
C PRO A 7 22.63 45.31 18.38
N SER A 8 22.22 45.85 17.24
CA SER A 8 21.23 45.24 16.34
C SER A 8 21.87 44.09 15.57
N ARG A 9 21.34 42.89 15.79
CA ARG A 9 21.77 41.63 15.16
C ARG A 9 21.35 41.64 13.69
N ALA A 10 22.32 41.74 12.78
CA ALA A 10 22.09 41.57 11.35
C ALA A 10 21.72 40.11 11.06
N THR A 11 20.46 39.88 10.73
CA THR A 11 19.97 38.58 10.24
C THR A 11 20.29 38.48 8.76
N SER A 12 21.24 37.61 8.39
CA SER A 12 21.48 37.24 7.00
C SER A 12 20.22 36.56 6.42
N PRO A 13 19.82 36.86 5.17
CA PRO A 13 18.83 36.03 4.49
C PRO A 13 19.49 34.71 4.08
N SER A 14 19.16 33.62 4.76
CA SER A 14 19.43 32.27 4.27
C SER A 14 18.67 32.08 2.96
N SER A 15 19.42 32.03 1.87
CA SER A 15 18.94 31.63 0.55
C SER A 15 18.51 30.17 0.62
N CYS A 16 17.19 29.93 0.69
CA CYS A 16 16.63 28.61 0.47
C CYS A 16 16.85 28.27 -1.01
N ALA A 17 17.84 27.43 -1.28
CA ALA A 17 17.98 26.77 -2.56
C ALA A 17 16.66 26.05 -2.87
N THR A 18 16.01 26.45 -3.97
CA THR A 18 14.88 25.74 -4.55
C THR A 18 15.34 24.33 -4.90
N SER A 19 15.06 23.37 -4.01
CA SER A 19 15.26 21.95 -4.27
C SER A 19 14.32 21.55 -5.40
N ASN A 20 14.90 21.29 -6.57
CA ASN A 20 14.21 20.84 -7.78
C ASN A 20 13.90 19.33 -7.71
N ALA A 21 13.37 18.86 -6.58
CA ALA A 21 12.94 17.48 -6.43
C ALA A 21 11.68 17.24 -7.29
N PRO A 22 11.64 16.17 -8.11
CA PRO A 22 10.48 15.91 -8.95
C PRO A 22 9.26 15.56 -8.08
N PRO A 23 8.03 15.93 -8.50
CA PRO A 23 6.83 15.65 -7.72
C PRO A 23 6.64 14.15 -7.53
N VAL A 24 5.99 13.72 -6.44
CA VAL A 24 5.72 12.29 -6.13
C VAL A 24 5.02 11.56 -7.29
N SER A 25 4.22 12.29 -8.08
CA SER A 25 3.63 11.79 -9.32
C SER A 25 4.69 11.34 -10.34
N ALA A 26 5.82 12.05 -10.44
CA ALA A 26 6.96 11.68 -11.27
C ALA A 26 7.73 10.48 -10.69
N ALA A 27 7.92 10.37 -9.37
CA ALA A 27 8.54 9.19 -8.76
C ALA A 27 7.70 7.92 -8.96
N LEU A 28 6.36 8.04 -8.84
CA LEU A 28 5.42 6.96 -9.16
C LEU A 28 5.28 6.72 -10.68
N SER A 29 5.51 7.75 -11.51
CA SER A 29 5.56 7.62 -12.97
C SER A 29 6.88 7.04 -13.47
N ASP A 30 7.98 7.20 -12.75
CA ASP A 30 9.27 6.54 -13.01
C ASP A 30 9.21 5.05 -12.66
N VAL A 31 8.45 4.71 -11.62
CA VAL A 31 8.02 3.32 -11.37
C VAL A 31 7.17 2.79 -12.55
N ARG A 32 6.36 3.65 -13.18
CA ARG A 32 5.50 3.32 -14.33
C ARG A 32 6.24 3.25 -15.68
N SER A 33 7.38 3.93 -15.85
CA SER A 33 8.08 4.08 -17.14
C SER A 33 9.18 3.04 -17.39
N ARG A 34 9.63 2.33 -16.35
CA ARG A 34 10.72 1.34 -16.47
C ARG A 34 10.19 -0.08 -16.31
N SER A 35 9.73 -0.64 -17.43
CA SER A 35 9.56 -2.09 -17.56
C SER A 35 10.88 -2.79 -17.23
N PRO A 36 10.92 -3.77 -16.32
CA PRO A 36 12.14 -4.52 -16.03
C PRO A 36 12.46 -5.39 -17.25
N THR A 37 13.38 -4.91 -18.07
CA THR A 37 13.99 -5.72 -19.12
C THR A 37 15.12 -6.51 -18.47
N GLY A 38 14.93 -7.82 -18.35
CA GLY A 38 15.99 -8.75 -17.94
C GLY A 38 15.82 -9.36 -16.55
N LEU A 39 14.78 -10.18 -16.36
CA LEU A 39 14.89 -11.55 -15.82
C LEU A 39 13.50 -12.19 -15.75
N HIS A 40 13.33 -13.21 -16.58
CA HIS A 40 12.11 -13.96 -16.87
C HIS A 40 11.61 -14.84 -15.70
N HIS A 41 11.32 -14.32 -14.50
CA HIS A 41 10.70 -15.14 -13.41
C HIS A 41 9.50 -14.50 -12.69
N ALA A 42 9.08 -13.28 -13.02
CA ALA A 42 7.68 -12.88 -12.81
C ALA A 42 6.85 -13.51 -13.92
N ARG A 43 6.65 -14.83 -13.84
CA ARG A 43 5.57 -15.49 -14.60
C ARG A 43 4.33 -14.66 -14.37
N GLU A 44 3.71 -14.25 -15.47
CA GLU A 44 2.39 -13.66 -15.53
C GLU A 44 1.61 -14.07 -14.29
N ALA A 45 1.28 -13.10 -13.43
CA ALA A 45 0.05 -13.21 -12.66
C ALA A 45 -1.03 -13.22 -13.74
N ARG A 46 -1.21 -14.38 -14.37
CA ARG A 46 -2.32 -14.68 -15.25
C ARG A 46 -3.48 -14.30 -14.38
N VAL A 47 -4.10 -13.18 -14.72
CA VAL A 47 -5.34 -12.73 -14.11
C VAL A 47 -6.26 -13.92 -14.32
N LEU A 48 -6.34 -14.79 -13.32
CA LEU A 48 -7.31 -15.85 -13.26
C LEU A 48 -8.60 -15.07 -13.13
N ARG A 49 -9.20 -14.70 -14.27
CA ARG A 49 -10.55 -14.16 -14.29
C ARG A 49 -11.41 -15.26 -13.69
N PRO A 50 -11.93 -15.09 -12.46
CA PRO A 50 -12.82 -16.08 -11.92
C PRO A 50 -14.10 -16.01 -12.75
N ARG A 51 -14.57 -17.18 -13.16
CA ARG A 51 -15.86 -17.36 -13.81
C ARG A 51 -16.94 -16.66 -12.96
N ALA A 52 -17.77 -15.83 -13.60
CA ALA A 52 -18.87 -15.13 -12.95
C ALA A 52 -19.70 -16.08 -12.07
N ILE A 53 -19.86 -15.73 -10.80
CA ILE A 53 -20.65 -16.50 -9.83
C ILE A 53 -22.13 -16.13 -10.00
N PRO A 54 -23.04 -17.04 -10.40
CA PRO A 54 -24.47 -16.72 -10.45
C PRO A 54 -25.13 -16.93 -9.08
N ARG A 55 -25.73 -15.84 -8.59
CA ARG A 55 -26.90 -15.68 -7.70
C ARG A 55 -27.09 -16.65 -6.52
N GLY A 56 -26.36 -16.37 -5.46
CA GLY A 56 -26.85 -16.31 -4.09
C GLY A 56 -26.15 -15.12 -3.44
N GLY A 57 -26.90 -14.09 -3.02
CA GLY A 57 -26.43 -12.79 -2.49
C GLY A 57 -24.99 -12.42 -2.86
N SER A 58 -24.76 -11.75 -3.99
CA SER A 58 -23.41 -11.39 -4.42
C SER A 58 -22.76 -10.52 -3.35
N VAL A 59 -21.83 -11.10 -2.60
CA VAL A 59 -20.94 -10.38 -1.70
C VAL A 59 -20.28 -9.29 -2.52
N GLN A 60 -20.41 -8.04 -2.09
CA GLN A 60 -19.91 -6.90 -2.83
C GLN A 60 -18.47 -6.58 -2.40
N PRO A 61 -17.63 -6.06 -3.30
CA PRO A 61 -16.36 -5.47 -2.93
C PRO A 61 -16.51 -4.47 -1.78
N ILE A 62 -15.59 -4.53 -0.83
CA ILE A 62 -15.46 -3.48 0.18
C ILE A 62 -14.36 -2.55 -0.29
N GLU A 63 -14.70 -1.28 -0.45
CA GLU A 63 -13.76 -0.25 -0.85
C GLU A 63 -13.67 0.83 0.23
N HIS A 64 -12.48 1.40 0.38
CA HIS A 64 -12.25 2.53 1.26
C HIS A 64 -11.23 3.46 0.62
N VAL A 65 -11.66 4.67 0.29
CA VAL A 65 -10.76 5.70 -0.21
C VAL A 65 -10.18 6.43 0.98
N VAL A 66 -8.86 6.43 1.06
CA VAL A 66 -8.14 7.14 2.12
C VAL A 66 -7.06 7.99 1.51
N THR A 67 -6.62 8.95 2.29
CA THR A 67 -5.50 9.78 1.94
C THR A 67 -4.32 9.39 2.82
N ALA A 68 -3.27 8.87 2.20
CA ALA A 68 -2.07 8.39 2.88
C ALA A 68 -0.87 9.30 2.60
N GLU A 69 0.11 9.29 3.49
CA GLU A 69 1.39 9.92 3.23
C GLU A 69 2.35 8.88 2.67
N VAL A 70 2.97 9.19 1.56
CA VAL A 70 3.90 8.32 0.84
C VAL A 70 5.25 9.01 0.84
N SER A 71 6.31 8.31 1.26
CA SER A 71 7.68 8.82 1.18
C SER A 71 8.65 7.76 0.67
N THR A 72 9.66 8.22 -0.05
CA THR A 72 10.82 7.44 -0.46
C THR A 72 11.96 7.61 0.56
N PRO A 73 13.04 6.79 0.51
CA PRO A 73 14.16 6.85 1.45
C PRO A 73 14.89 8.19 1.48
N ASP A 74 14.89 8.91 0.37
CA ASP A 74 15.39 10.28 0.23
C ASP A 74 14.45 11.33 0.87
N HIS A 75 13.42 10.89 1.59
CA HIS A 75 12.42 11.71 2.27
C HIS A 75 11.59 12.60 1.34
N THR A 76 11.71 12.39 0.02
CA THR A 76 10.77 12.94 -0.96
C THR A 76 9.44 12.24 -0.75
N GLY A 77 8.39 13.01 -0.48
CA GLY A 77 7.11 12.46 -0.13
C GLY A 77 5.96 13.42 -0.33
N GLY A 78 4.76 12.89 -0.20
CA GLY A 78 3.54 13.62 -0.46
C GLY A 78 2.30 12.82 -0.11
N ARG A 79 1.19 13.55 -0.08
CA ARG A 79 -0.12 13.01 0.23
C ARG A 79 -0.74 12.42 -1.04
N LEU A 80 -1.16 11.15 -1.00
CA LEU A 80 -1.76 10.45 -2.13
C LEU A 80 -3.11 9.84 -1.75
N VAL A 81 -4.03 9.85 -2.71
CA VAL A 81 -5.27 9.05 -2.63
C VAL A 81 -4.95 7.58 -2.86
N VAL A 82 -5.36 6.74 -1.92
CA VAL A 82 -5.19 5.29 -1.97
C VAL A 82 -6.56 4.63 -1.82
N TRP A 83 -6.87 3.72 -2.73
CA TRP A 83 -8.03 2.85 -2.63
C TRP A 83 -7.63 1.57 -1.92
N ILE A 84 -8.27 1.29 -0.78
CA ILE A 84 -8.15 0.02 -0.08
C ILE A 84 -9.32 -0.85 -0.52
N ARG A 85 -9.04 -1.99 -1.15
CA ARG A 85 -10.08 -2.88 -1.68
C ARG A 85 -9.96 -4.30 -1.16
N HIS A 86 -11.11 -4.89 -0.88
CA HIS A 86 -11.28 -6.30 -0.59
C HIS A 86 -12.29 -6.87 -1.59
N LEU A 87 -11.89 -7.85 -2.39
CA LEU A 87 -12.67 -8.35 -3.52
C LEU A 87 -13.21 -9.77 -3.25
N PRO A 88 -14.47 -10.07 -3.59
CA PRO A 88 -15.09 -11.37 -3.27
C PRO A 88 -14.40 -12.58 -3.91
N ASP A 89 -13.71 -12.34 -5.02
CA ASP A 89 -12.91 -13.33 -5.73
C ASP A 89 -11.51 -13.54 -5.13
N ASP A 90 -11.07 -12.64 -4.25
CA ASP A 90 -9.79 -12.70 -3.55
C ASP A 90 -9.94 -12.35 -2.05
N PRO A 91 -10.72 -13.16 -1.29
CA PRO A 91 -11.11 -12.88 0.09
C PRO A 91 -9.98 -13.08 1.11
N LEU A 92 -8.80 -13.52 0.67
CA LEU A 92 -7.61 -13.62 1.53
C LEU A 92 -6.68 -12.42 1.39
N ALA A 93 -6.94 -11.53 0.42
CA ALA A 93 -6.08 -10.41 0.12
C ALA A 93 -6.74 -9.04 0.37
N VAL A 94 -5.88 -8.05 0.58
CA VAL A 94 -6.24 -6.63 0.52
C VAL A 94 -5.41 -5.99 -0.57
N ARG A 95 -6.05 -5.14 -1.39
CA ARG A 95 -5.42 -4.37 -2.44
C ARG A 95 -5.28 -2.92 -2.03
N LEU A 96 -4.11 -2.33 -2.27
CA LEU A 96 -3.88 -0.89 -2.21
C LEU A 96 -3.61 -0.38 -3.62
N ASP A 97 -4.53 0.41 -4.15
CA ASP A 97 -4.37 1.05 -5.45
C ASP A 97 -4.02 2.53 -5.25
N PHE A 98 -2.79 2.90 -5.64
CA PHE A 98 -2.23 4.24 -5.52
C PHE A 98 -2.68 5.07 -6.73
N ALA A 99 -3.76 5.85 -6.59
CA ALA A 99 -4.46 6.51 -7.70
C ALA A 99 -4.43 8.05 -7.57
N PRO A 100 -3.32 8.73 -7.95
CA PRO A 100 -3.18 10.19 -7.80
C PRO A 100 -4.26 11.02 -8.52
N THR A 101 -4.80 10.52 -9.63
CA THR A 101 -5.64 11.33 -10.54
C THR A 101 -6.93 10.61 -10.94
N GLY A 102 -7.41 9.63 -10.16
CA GLY A 102 -8.63 8.93 -10.52
C GLY A 102 -9.02 7.76 -9.62
N GLY A 103 -9.70 6.79 -10.22
CA GLY A 103 -10.14 5.56 -9.56
C GLY A 103 -9.10 4.45 -9.59
N PRO A 104 -9.42 3.27 -9.01
CA PRO A 104 -8.50 2.14 -8.93
C PRO A 104 -8.04 1.63 -10.32
N GLU A 105 -8.89 1.75 -11.35
CA GLU A 105 -8.57 1.43 -12.75
C GLU A 105 -7.48 2.32 -13.37
N GLN A 106 -7.20 3.47 -12.74
CA GLN A 106 -6.19 4.45 -13.17
C GLN A 106 -5.05 4.55 -12.14
N SER A 107 -4.86 3.51 -11.35
CA SER A 107 -3.79 3.47 -10.36
C SER A 107 -2.41 3.45 -11.01
N ALA A 108 -1.47 4.19 -10.42
CA ALA A 108 -0.07 4.18 -10.81
C ALA A 108 0.62 2.89 -10.36
N ALA A 109 0.13 2.28 -9.27
CA ALA A 109 0.58 0.99 -8.75
C ALA A 109 -0.55 0.33 -7.95
N THR A 110 -0.61 -1.01 -8.02
CA THR A 110 -1.46 -1.85 -7.17
C THR A 110 -0.58 -2.80 -6.37
N TRP A 111 -0.74 -2.79 -5.05
CA TRP A 111 -0.10 -3.75 -4.15
C TRP A 111 -1.14 -4.69 -3.57
N VAL A 112 -0.80 -5.98 -3.52
CA VAL A 112 -1.66 -7.03 -2.97
C VAL A 112 -0.90 -7.74 -1.87
N PHE A 113 -1.49 -7.83 -0.69
CA PHE A 113 -0.91 -8.55 0.44
C PHE A 113 -1.99 -9.27 1.24
N ALA A 114 -1.56 -10.23 2.05
CA ALA A 114 -2.48 -11.00 2.88
C ALA A 114 -3.26 -10.08 3.82
N ARG A 115 -4.57 -10.28 3.88
CA ARG A 115 -5.46 -9.57 4.82
C ARG A 115 -5.00 -9.75 6.26
N SER A 116 -4.55 -10.96 6.61
CA SER A 116 -4.00 -11.29 7.93
C SER A 116 -2.73 -10.50 8.24
N LEU A 117 -1.84 -10.29 7.26
CA LEU A 117 -0.62 -9.51 7.43
C LEU A 117 -0.96 -8.06 7.82
N LEU A 118 -1.97 -7.46 7.19
CA LEU A 118 -2.42 -6.13 7.57
C LEU A 118 -3.08 -6.11 8.96
N ALA A 119 -3.90 -7.12 9.27
CA ALA A 119 -4.60 -7.22 10.55
C ALA A 119 -3.66 -7.41 11.74
N GLU A 120 -2.58 -8.17 11.57
CA GLU A 120 -1.54 -8.32 12.58
C GLU A 120 -0.64 -7.08 12.63
N GLY A 121 -0.29 -6.53 11.46
CA GLY A 121 0.60 -5.39 11.30
C GLY A 121 0.12 -4.06 11.90
N ILE A 122 -1.19 -3.90 12.10
CA ILE A 122 -1.76 -2.76 12.84
C ILE A 122 -1.61 -2.89 14.36
N ILE A 123 -1.14 -4.03 14.87
CA ILE A 123 -0.95 -4.33 16.30
C ILE A 123 0.53 -4.53 16.61
N THR A 124 1.25 -5.31 15.79
CA THR A 124 2.66 -5.67 16.00
C THR A 124 3.45 -5.55 14.69
N PRO A 125 4.79 -5.39 14.74
CA PRO A 125 5.60 -5.42 13.53
C PRO A 125 5.59 -6.82 12.88
N VAL A 126 5.23 -6.90 11.60
CA VAL A 126 5.15 -8.13 10.82
C VAL A 126 5.58 -7.93 9.37
N GLY A 127 5.79 -9.03 8.67
CA GLY A 127 6.17 -9.04 7.27
C GLY A 127 7.67 -9.27 7.09
N ASP A 128 7.95 -10.23 6.21
CA ASP A 128 9.29 -10.54 5.74
C ASP A 128 9.28 -10.46 4.20
N GLY A 129 10.41 -10.09 3.60
CA GLY A 129 10.52 -9.84 2.15
C GLY A 129 10.10 -8.43 1.72
N ASP A 130 9.17 -8.35 0.77
CA ASP A 130 8.87 -7.12 0.01
C ASP A 130 7.85 -6.19 0.69
N VAL A 131 7.14 -6.69 1.71
CA VAL A 131 6.15 -5.93 2.46
C VAL A 131 6.40 -6.10 3.94
N ARG A 132 6.50 -4.98 4.65
CA ARG A 132 6.57 -4.93 6.11
C ARG A 132 5.52 -3.97 6.65
N VAL A 133 4.74 -4.41 7.62
CA VAL A 133 3.70 -3.60 8.26
C VAL A 133 4.01 -3.49 9.74
N ARG A 134 3.93 -2.28 10.28
CA ARG A 134 4.19 -2.05 11.70
C ARG A 134 3.35 -0.90 12.24
N PRO A 135 3.03 -0.90 13.54
CA PRO A 135 2.56 0.28 14.23
C PRO A 135 3.60 1.41 14.09
N GLY A 136 3.10 2.62 13.81
CA GLY A 136 3.86 3.85 13.85
C GLY A 136 3.49 4.70 15.06
N ASP A 137 4.05 5.90 15.11
CA ASP A 137 3.72 6.88 16.14
C ASP A 137 2.32 7.50 15.91
N ALA A 138 1.78 8.18 16.91
CA ALA A 138 0.59 9.03 16.78
C ALA A 138 -0.63 8.36 16.09
N TYR A 139 -0.89 7.08 16.41
CA TYR A 139 -1.97 6.26 15.86
C TYR A 139 -1.86 5.99 14.36
N GLU A 140 -0.64 5.91 13.84
CA GLU A 140 -0.36 5.56 12.45
C GLU A 140 0.05 4.10 12.30
N THR A 141 -0.14 3.57 11.10
CA THR A 141 0.38 2.28 10.67
C THR A 141 1.28 2.55 9.47
N HIS A 142 2.49 2.01 9.53
CA HIS A 142 3.49 2.14 8.50
C HIS A 142 3.53 0.87 7.66
N ILE A 143 3.40 1.03 6.35
CA ILE A 143 3.53 -0.04 5.37
C ILE A 143 4.76 0.27 4.52
N GLU A 144 5.79 -0.52 4.70
CA GLU A 144 7.01 -0.48 3.91
C GLU A 144 6.87 -1.44 2.74
N LEU A 145 7.01 -0.89 1.54
CA LEU A 145 6.92 -1.60 0.27
C LEU A 145 8.30 -1.55 -0.37
N ARG A 146 8.84 -2.69 -0.78
CA ARG A 146 10.14 -2.80 -1.46
C ARG A 146 9.92 -3.19 -2.92
N PRO A 147 9.63 -2.23 -3.81
CA PRO A 147 9.70 -2.50 -5.24
C PRO A 147 11.13 -2.85 -5.66
N VAL A 148 11.27 -3.49 -6.82
CA VAL A 148 12.56 -3.93 -7.39
C VAL A 148 13.63 -2.83 -7.42
N HIS A 149 13.24 -1.55 -7.48
CA HIS A 149 14.16 -0.41 -7.60
C HIS A 149 14.04 0.60 -6.45
N GLY A 150 13.63 0.17 -5.24
CA GLY A 150 13.66 1.06 -4.09
C GLY A 150 12.85 0.59 -2.91
N HIS A 151 12.61 1.52 -2.00
CA HIS A 151 11.73 1.35 -0.85
C HIS A 151 10.71 2.49 -0.86
N CYS A 152 9.53 2.25 -0.36
CA CYS A 152 8.47 3.22 -0.22
C CYS A 152 7.80 3.01 1.13
N LEU A 153 7.73 4.05 1.94
CA LEU A 153 6.99 4.07 3.18
C LEU A 153 5.63 4.71 2.95
N VAL A 154 4.57 4.00 3.32
CA VAL A 154 3.20 4.50 3.28
C VAL A 154 2.67 4.58 4.71
N ARG A 155 2.24 5.77 5.12
CA ARG A 155 1.68 6.03 6.45
C ARG A 155 0.18 6.19 6.34
N PHE A 156 -0.56 5.34 7.04
CA PHE A 156 -2.00 5.41 7.17
C PHE A 156 -2.40 5.78 8.59
N ARG A 157 -3.53 6.47 8.74
CA ARG A 157 -4.24 6.49 10.02
C ARG A 157 -4.68 5.07 10.35
N THR A 158 -4.26 4.55 11.50
CA THR A 158 -4.58 3.18 11.94
C THR A 158 -6.10 2.95 12.01
N ALA A 159 -6.86 3.97 12.41
CA ALA A 159 -8.31 3.92 12.44
C ALA A 159 -8.93 3.57 11.08
N ALA A 160 -8.40 4.12 9.98
CA ALA A 160 -8.92 3.84 8.64
C ALA A 160 -8.70 2.37 8.23
N LEU A 161 -7.49 1.83 8.51
CA LEU A 161 -7.19 0.42 8.26
C LEU A 161 -8.03 -0.51 9.15
N ARG A 162 -8.17 -0.19 10.44
CA ARG A 162 -9.01 -0.95 11.38
C ARG A 162 -10.47 -0.98 10.95
N SER A 163 -11.05 0.18 10.63
CA SER A 163 -12.43 0.27 10.19
C SER A 163 -12.66 -0.47 8.87
N PHE A 164 -11.69 -0.47 7.96
CA PHE A 164 -11.75 -1.27 6.74
C PHE A 164 -11.71 -2.77 7.06
N LEU A 165 -10.72 -3.23 7.83
CA LEU A 165 -10.56 -4.64 8.21
C LEU A 165 -11.77 -5.18 8.96
N ALA A 166 -12.36 -4.39 9.88
CA ALA A 166 -13.57 -4.78 10.58
C ALA A 166 -14.74 -5.05 9.63
N ARG A 167 -14.87 -4.29 8.52
CA ARG A 167 -15.86 -4.58 7.49
C ARG A 167 -15.55 -5.86 6.72
N THR A 168 -14.27 -6.20 6.51
CA THR A 168 -13.90 -7.45 5.82
C THR A 168 -14.29 -8.70 6.62
N GLU A 169 -14.27 -8.62 7.96
CA GLU A 169 -14.68 -9.73 8.84
C GLU A 169 -16.20 -9.99 8.83
N THR A 170 -17.01 -9.09 8.26
CA THR A 170 -18.47 -9.30 8.15
C THR A 170 -18.87 -10.13 6.94
N TRP A 171 -17.92 -10.48 6.06
CA TRP A 171 -18.20 -11.36 4.93
C TRP A 171 -18.58 -12.77 5.38
N PRO A 172 -19.48 -13.45 4.64
CA PRO A 172 -19.86 -14.82 4.95
C PRO A 172 -18.62 -15.73 5.02
N PRO A 173 -18.45 -16.56 6.08
CA PRO A 173 -17.28 -17.42 6.23
C PRO A 173 -16.99 -18.33 5.03
N GLN A 174 -18.04 -18.68 4.27
CA GLN A 174 -17.97 -19.54 3.09
C GLN A 174 -17.12 -18.93 1.96
N VAL A 175 -17.04 -17.60 1.87
CA VAL A 175 -16.25 -16.91 0.84
C VAL A 175 -14.76 -17.23 1.04
N SER A 176 -14.25 -17.00 2.25
CA SER A 176 -12.85 -17.24 2.60
C SER A 176 -12.51 -18.74 2.71
N ALA A 177 -13.45 -19.56 3.21
CA ALA A 177 -13.24 -21.00 3.37
C ALA A 177 -13.04 -21.71 2.02
N ARG A 178 -13.83 -21.37 1.01
CA ARG A 178 -13.72 -21.98 -0.33
C ARG A 178 -12.37 -21.71 -0.97
N VAL A 179 -11.88 -20.48 -0.87
CA VAL A 179 -10.58 -20.09 -1.45
C VAL A 179 -9.42 -20.78 -0.70
N ARG A 180 -9.49 -20.87 0.62
CA ARG A 180 -8.49 -21.57 1.43
C ARG A 180 -8.41 -23.06 1.07
N THR A 181 -9.55 -23.74 1.02
CA THR A 181 -9.60 -25.16 0.65
C THR A 181 -9.01 -25.43 -0.74
N GLU A 182 -9.28 -24.55 -1.71
CA GLU A 182 -8.73 -24.71 -3.05
C GLU A 182 -7.23 -24.40 -3.13
N LEU A 183 -6.76 -23.42 -2.36
CA LEU A 183 -5.33 -23.14 -2.21
C LEU A 183 -4.60 -24.35 -1.60
N ASP A 184 -5.12 -24.90 -0.50
CA ASP A 184 -4.54 -26.07 0.17
C ASP A 184 -4.48 -27.27 -0.77
N ARG A 185 -5.56 -27.56 -1.50
CA ARG A 185 -5.58 -28.61 -2.54
C ARG A 185 -4.51 -28.38 -3.60
N THR A 186 -4.35 -27.14 -4.07
CA THR A 186 -3.41 -26.79 -5.14
C THR A 186 -1.97 -26.91 -4.66
N LEU A 187 -1.66 -26.40 -3.47
CA LEU A 187 -0.35 -26.52 -2.83
C LEU A 187 0.03 -27.99 -2.64
N ASP A 188 -0.88 -28.80 -2.10
CA ASP A 188 -0.69 -30.24 -1.96
C ASP A 188 -0.36 -30.92 -3.30
N ALA A 189 -1.07 -30.55 -4.37
CA ALA A 189 -0.82 -31.12 -5.69
C ALA A 189 0.55 -30.72 -6.25
N ILE A 190 1.00 -29.48 -6.01
CA ILE A 190 2.33 -29.01 -6.41
C ILE A 190 3.42 -29.75 -5.64
N LEU A 191 3.28 -29.84 -4.31
CA LEU A 191 4.26 -30.48 -3.45
C LEU A 191 4.37 -32.00 -3.67
N ARG A 192 3.29 -32.67 -4.11
CA ARG A 192 3.31 -34.09 -4.50
C ARG A 192 3.93 -34.35 -5.88
N ARG A 193 4.11 -33.31 -6.71
CA ARG A 193 4.71 -33.41 -8.05
C ARG A 193 6.21 -33.09 -8.06
N ALA A 194 6.72 -32.47 -7.01
CA ALA A 194 8.14 -32.20 -6.81
C ALA A 194 8.86 -33.41 -6.21
#